data_AF-A0A6N6MGU4-F1
#
_entry.id   AF-A0A6N6MGU4-F1
#
_cell.length_a   1.000
_cell.length_b   1.000
_cell.length_c   1.000
_cell.angle_alpha   90.00
_cell.angle_beta   90.00
_cell.angle_gamma   90.00
#
_symmetry.space_group_name_H-M   'P 1'
#
loop_
_entity.id
_entity.type
_entity.pdbx_description
1 polymer ?
#
loop_
_entity_poly.entity_id
_entity_poly.type
_entity_poly.pdbx_seq_one_letter_code
_entity_poly.pdbx_strand_id
1 'polypeptide(L)'
;MVKVVVDAKQILSWVLGPDSDRHKQFSDQRQCVRARDVAGLVLHKLTTSERGPRLGLGILAVLVTAASCPSPLNAQAFDPAPANIQPMQAEPTATVRRKRSANPPKPASKEPQTISLVSGQPGSTALDIAYDLSTALSDENLRVTVLLGEGGERNITDVLRTRGIDMGIMTTTDLRQAEQTDATKRVVAIAKLYNTELHVLGQRDIQHVTDLDGRKVNLGEPGSSTQLLARSLLNHLGIRFTETNFGQREAIARMQSGGDIAAALFLSGKPTALYAELSDATNLHFVSVPYDHGLADDFYPASLAHADYPRLISADETVDTIAVASVLIAFDWAKTSERYQRLSNFTRALFNRFDQLRLPGRHPKWSEVNLAAPVPGWRRFKPAQDALEGRGEPSISTNRMMGTPSAPSSGNRAASEQLQKSP
;
A
#
# COMPACT_ATOMS: atom_id res chain seq x y z
N MET A 1 10.36 2.04 -26.03
CA MET A 1 9.22 1.47 -26.78
C MET A 1 8.58 0.37 -25.95
N VAL A 2 7.43 0.65 -25.36
CA VAL A 2 6.66 -0.33 -24.57
C VAL A 2 5.81 -1.16 -25.55
N LYS A 3 5.95 -2.49 -25.53
CA LYS A 3 5.08 -3.39 -26.30
C LYS A 3 3.79 -3.62 -25.51
N VAL A 4 2.66 -3.17 -26.05
CA VAL A 4 1.33 -3.55 -25.57
C VAL A 4 0.96 -4.87 -26.24
N VAL A 5 0.77 -5.94 -25.46
CA VAL A 5 0.18 -7.18 -25.93
C VAL A 5 -1.30 -7.13 -25.58
N VAL A 6 -2.17 -6.98 -26.58
CA VAL A 6 -3.63 -7.00 -26.39
C VAL A 6 -4.13 -8.42 -26.65
N ASP A 7 -4.96 -8.93 -25.75
CA ASP A 7 -5.56 -10.26 -25.81
C ASP A 7 -6.65 -10.30 -26.90
N ALA A 8 -6.57 -11.30 -27.80
CA ALA A 8 -7.53 -11.51 -28.88
C ALA A 8 -8.98 -11.69 -28.40
N LYS A 9 -9.20 -12.09 -27.13
CA LYS A 9 -10.54 -12.16 -26.53
C LYS A 9 -11.22 -10.79 -26.40
N GLN A 10 -10.48 -9.72 -26.11
CA GLN A 10 -11.05 -8.39 -25.99
C GLN A 10 -11.53 -7.84 -27.34
N ILE A 11 -10.83 -8.20 -28.42
CA ILE A 11 -11.19 -7.78 -29.79
C ILE A 11 -12.48 -8.48 -30.25
N LEU A 12 -12.65 -9.78 -29.96
CA LEU A 12 -13.87 -10.50 -30.33
C LEU A 12 -15.11 -9.98 -29.59
N SER A 13 -14.97 -9.64 -28.31
CA SER A 13 -16.06 -9.08 -27.50
C SER A 13 -16.58 -7.74 -28.05
N TRP A 14 -15.71 -6.93 -28.66
CA TRP A 14 -16.06 -5.64 -29.23
C TRP A 14 -16.78 -5.74 -30.59
N VAL A 15 -16.51 -6.79 -31.36
CA VAL A 15 -16.98 -6.90 -32.75
C VAL A 15 -18.27 -7.72 -32.92
N LEU A 16 -18.57 -8.65 -32.00
CA LEU A 16 -19.66 -9.61 -32.18
C LEU A 16 -20.82 -9.50 -31.16
N GLY A 17 -20.67 -8.69 -30.11
CA GLY A 17 -21.66 -8.58 -29.05
C GLY A 17 -21.72 -9.85 -28.16
N PRO A 18 -22.10 -9.71 -26.88
CA PRO A 18 -21.94 -10.78 -25.89
C PRO A 18 -22.89 -11.99 -26.04
N ASP A 19 -23.85 -11.98 -26.97
CA ASP A 19 -24.99 -12.93 -26.96
C ASP A 19 -25.31 -13.57 -28.33
N SER A 20 -24.29 -13.89 -29.14
CA SER A 20 -24.50 -14.71 -30.35
C SER A 20 -24.10 -16.18 -30.11
N ASP A 21 -24.90 -17.13 -30.62
CA ASP A 21 -24.66 -18.58 -30.47
C ASP A 21 -23.29 -19.07 -31.00
N ARG A 22 -22.60 -18.26 -31.81
CA ARG A 22 -21.22 -18.54 -32.24
C ARG A 22 -20.17 -18.31 -31.15
N HIS A 23 -20.46 -17.51 -30.12
CA HIS A 23 -19.52 -17.23 -29.04
C HIS A 23 -19.28 -18.46 -28.14
N LYS A 24 -20.26 -19.37 -28.05
CA LYS A 24 -20.14 -20.64 -27.30
C LYS A 24 -19.31 -21.69 -28.04
N GLN A 25 -19.32 -21.71 -29.37
CA GLN A 25 -18.61 -22.74 -30.14
C GLN A 25 -17.08 -22.49 -30.21
N PHE A 26 -16.63 -21.25 -30.03
CA PHE A 26 -15.20 -20.89 -30.01
C PHE A 26 -14.56 -20.92 -28.61
N SER A 27 -15.33 -21.15 -27.55
CA SER A 27 -14.83 -21.22 -26.18
C SER A 27 -14.08 -22.53 -25.87
N ASP A 28 -14.22 -23.57 -26.71
CA ASP A 28 -13.88 -24.95 -26.31
C ASP A 28 -12.76 -25.61 -27.13
N GLN A 29 -12.04 -24.88 -27.98
CA GLN A 29 -10.85 -25.42 -28.68
C GLN A 29 -9.65 -24.47 -28.62
N ARG A 30 -8.55 -24.94 -28.02
CA ARG A 30 -7.24 -24.28 -28.09
C ARG A 30 -6.68 -24.41 -29.51
N GLN A 31 -6.92 -23.43 -30.37
CA GLN A 31 -6.23 -23.31 -31.66
C GLN A 31 -5.74 -21.87 -31.88
N CYS A 32 -4.45 -21.73 -32.19
CA CYS A 32 -3.84 -20.47 -32.62
C CYS A 32 -4.45 -20.04 -33.97
N VAL A 33 -5.10 -18.88 -33.99
CA VAL A 33 -5.64 -18.28 -35.22
C VAL A 33 -4.52 -17.55 -35.96
N ARG A 34 -4.38 -17.78 -37.27
CA ARG A 34 -3.42 -17.08 -38.12
C ARG A 34 -3.92 -15.67 -38.42
N ALA A 35 -3.05 -14.66 -38.32
CA ALA A 35 -3.39 -13.24 -38.51
C ALA A 35 -4.04 -12.91 -39.87
N ARG A 36 -3.81 -13.75 -40.90
CA ARG A 36 -4.46 -13.63 -42.22
C ARG A 36 -5.97 -13.86 -42.18
N ASP A 37 -6.45 -14.72 -41.27
CA ASP A 37 -7.86 -15.10 -41.21
C ASP A 37 -8.72 -14.01 -40.54
N VAL A 38 -8.12 -13.23 -39.62
CA VAL A 38 -8.77 -12.08 -38.96
C VAL A 38 -8.86 -10.88 -39.91
N ALA A 39 -7.82 -10.65 -40.72
CA ALA A 39 -7.80 -9.57 -41.71
C ALA A 39 -8.88 -9.76 -42.80
N GLY A 40 -9.11 -11.00 -43.26
CA GLY A 40 -10.16 -11.32 -44.23
C GLY A 40 -11.57 -11.06 -43.68
N LEU A 41 -11.79 -11.30 -42.38
CA LEU A 41 -13.09 -11.12 -41.73
C LEU A 41 -13.48 -9.64 -41.55
N VAL A 42 -12.49 -8.78 -41.26
CA VAL A 42 -12.68 -7.33 -41.12
C VAL A 42 -12.94 -6.66 -42.47
N LEU A 43 -12.26 -7.12 -43.53
CA LEU A 43 -12.44 -6.56 -44.87
C LEU A 43 -13.81 -6.91 -45.49
N HIS A 44 -14.40 -8.06 -45.15
CA HIS A 44 -15.71 -8.48 -45.67
C HIS A 44 -16.91 -7.76 -44.99
N LYS A 45 -16.79 -7.38 -43.72
CA LYS A 45 -17.83 -6.60 -43.02
C LYS A 45 -17.85 -5.12 -43.42
N LEU A 46 -16.71 -4.57 -43.82
CA LEU A 46 -16.61 -3.17 -44.26
C LEU A 46 -17.19 -2.95 -45.67
N THR A 47 -17.36 -4.01 -46.47
CA THR A 47 -17.86 -3.93 -47.86
C THR A 47 -19.32 -4.31 -48.04
N THR A 48 -20.02 -4.79 -47.00
CA THR A 48 -21.40 -5.29 -47.08
C THR A 48 -22.43 -4.52 -46.24
N SER A 49 -22.05 -3.37 -45.67
CA SER A 49 -22.97 -2.53 -44.90
C SER A 49 -23.75 -1.55 -45.79
N GLU A 50 -24.99 -1.89 -46.12
CA GLU A 50 -25.96 -1.01 -46.77
C GLU A 50 -26.50 0.08 -45.82
N ARG A 51 -25.67 1.07 -45.44
CA ARG A 51 -26.14 2.39 -44.99
C ARG A 51 -25.13 3.46 -45.43
N GLY A 52 -25.61 4.39 -46.25
CA GLY A 52 -24.83 5.41 -46.97
C GLY A 52 -24.21 6.54 -46.13
N PRO A 53 -23.54 7.51 -46.79
CA PRO A 53 -22.31 8.12 -46.29
C PRO A 53 -22.52 9.54 -45.73
N ARG A 54 -22.06 9.82 -44.51
CA ARG A 54 -21.65 11.17 -44.07
C ARG A 54 -20.56 11.08 -43.01
N LEU A 55 -19.62 12.04 -43.10
CA LEU A 55 -18.38 12.21 -42.33
C LEU A 55 -17.29 11.18 -42.68
N GLY A 56 -16.19 11.55 -43.33
CA GLY A 56 -15.41 12.78 -43.14
C GLY A 56 -14.06 12.33 -42.57
N LEU A 57 -13.05 12.31 -43.44
CA LEU A 57 -11.68 11.85 -43.21
C LEU A 57 -11.14 12.19 -41.82
N GLY A 58 -10.75 11.16 -41.09
CA GLY A 58 -9.86 11.22 -39.91
C GLY A 58 -9.03 9.95 -39.88
N ILE A 59 -7.81 10.04 -40.37
CA ILE A 59 -6.87 8.95 -40.64
C ILE A 59 -6.51 8.19 -39.34
N LEU A 60 -6.85 6.91 -39.23
CA LEU A 60 -6.19 5.97 -38.33
C LEU A 60 -5.25 5.08 -39.16
N ALA A 61 -4.00 5.52 -39.28
CA ALA A 61 -2.93 4.72 -39.85
C ALA A 61 -2.55 3.62 -38.85
N VAL A 62 -3.05 2.40 -39.05
CA VAL A 62 -2.52 1.20 -38.38
C VAL A 62 -1.27 0.78 -39.17
N LEU A 63 -0.10 1.24 -38.71
CA LEU A 63 1.19 0.72 -39.15
C LEU A 63 1.39 -0.69 -38.54
N VAL A 64 1.07 -1.72 -39.32
CA VAL A 64 1.56 -3.08 -39.04
C VAL A 64 2.99 -3.16 -39.57
N THR A 65 3.98 -2.93 -38.69
CA THR A 65 5.37 -3.29 -39.02
C THR A 65 5.49 -4.81 -39.02
N ALA A 66 5.53 -5.41 -40.21
CA ALA A 66 5.91 -6.79 -40.39
C ALA A 66 7.40 -6.95 -40.02
N ALA A 67 7.68 -7.58 -38.89
CA ALA A 67 9.01 -8.11 -38.62
C ALA A 67 9.19 -9.34 -39.50
N SER A 68 9.82 -9.15 -40.65
CA SER A 68 10.35 -10.23 -41.48
C SER A 68 11.40 -11.01 -40.69
N CYS A 69 11.20 -12.31 -40.52
CA CYS A 69 12.26 -13.21 -40.04
C CYS A 69 13.35 -13.31 -41.11
N PRO A 70 14.62 -12.99 -40.84
CA PRO A 70 15.73 -13.43 -41.67
C PRO A 70 16.19 -14.81 -41.19
N SER A 71 16.14 -15.81 -42.06
CA SER A 71 17.06 -16.96 -41.96
C SER A 71 18.45 -16.51 -42.41
N PRO A 72 19.54 -17.02 -41.81
CA PRO A 72 20.36 -17.90 -42.65
C PRO A 72 20.98 -19.11 -41.93
N LEU A 73 21.13 -20.17 -42.73
CA LEU A 73 22.25 -21.10 -42.83
C LEU A 73 23.29 -21.11 -41.69
N ASN A 74 23.31 -22.19 -40.91
CA ASN A 74 24.40 -23.18 -40.87
C ASN A 74 24.04 -24.26 -39.84
N ALA A 75 23.36 -25.32 -40.30
CA ALA A 75 23.21 -26.55 -39.53
C ALA A 75 24.22 -27.56 -40.08
N GLN A 76 25.26 -27.87 -39.30
CA GLN A 76 26.04 -29.08 -39.55
C GLN A 76 25.22 -30.28 -39.06
N ALA A 77 24.97 -31.19 -39.98
CA ALA A 77 24.29 -32.45 -39.75
C ALA A 77 25.15 -33.40 -38.91
N PHE A 78 24.52 -34.11 -37.98
CA PHE A 78 24.94 -35.44 -37.56
C PHE A 78 23.72 -36.35 -37.60
N ASP A 79 23.88 -37.48 -38.30
CA ASP A 79 22.84 -38.42 -38.70
C ASP A 79 22.13 -39.13 -37.53
N PRO A 80 20.86 -39.58 -37.74
CA PRO A 80 20.16 -40.42 -36.78
C PRO A 80 20.66 -41.86 -36.81
N ALA A 81 21.11 -42.37 -35.66
CA ALA A 81 21.43 -43.79 -35.47
C ALA A 81 20.15 -44.67 -35.45
N PRO A 82 20.22 -45.93 -35.94
CA PRO A 82 19.03 -46.75 -36.16
C PRO A 82 18.50 -47.41 -34.88
N ALA A 83 17.19 -47.61 -34.84
CA ALA A 83 16.50 -48.40 -33.84
C ALA A 83 16.90 -49.88 -33.96
N ASN A 84 17.41 -50.45 -32.87
CA ASN A 84 17.44 -51.90 -32.66
C ASN A 84 17.16 -52.19 -31.18
N ILE A 85 15.94 -52.62 -30.88
CA ILE A 85 15.52 -53.06 -29.55
C ILE A 85 15.70 -54.58 -29.51
N GLN A 86 16.61 -55.05 -28.66
CA GLN A 86 16.62 -56.44 -28.18
C GLN A 86 16.26 -56.45 -26.68
N PRO A 87 15.42 -57.39 -26.21
CA PRO A 87 15.03 -57.47 -24.81
C PRO A 87 16.14 -58.16 -24.00
N MET A 88 16.87 -57.41 -23.16
CA MET A 88 17.76 -57.99 -22.15
C MET A 88 17.00 -58.24 -20.85
N GLN A 89 17.15 -59.46 -20.36
CA GLN A 89 16.55 -60.02 -19.15
C GLN A 89 17.06 -59.32 -17.88
N ALA A 90 16.19 -59.23 -16.88
CA ALA A 90 16.49 -58.64 -15.58
C ALA A 90 17.31 -59.63 -14.71
N GLU A 91 18.50 -59.21 -14.28
CA GLU A 91 19.21 -59.83 -13.15
C GLU A 91 18.91 -59.06 -11.84
N PRO A 92 18.73 -59.77 -10.70
CA PRO A 92 18.30 -59.15 -9.45
C PRO A 92 19.49 -58.50 -8.73
N THR A 93 19.58 -57.17 -8.77
CA THR A 93 20.57 -56.45 -7.97
C THR A 93 20.10 -56.29 -6.52
N ALA A 94 20.93 -56.78 -5.61
CA ALA A 94 20.72 -56.85 -4.17
C ALA A 94 20.29 -55.52 -3.51
N THR A 95 19.33 -55.63 -2.59
CA THR A 95 18.82 -54.53 -1.78
C THR A 95 19.86 -54.08 -0.75
N VAL A 96 20.63 -53.04 -1.06
CA VAL A 96 21.44 -52.36 -0.04
C VAL A 96 20.51 -51.55 0.87
N ARG A 97 20.13 -52.13 2.01
CA ARG A 97 19.37 -51.46 3.06
C ARG A 97 20.26 -50.38 3.71
N ARG A 98 20.28 -49.17 3.15
CA ARG A 98 20.83 -47.98 3.83
C ARG A 98 20.06 -47.79 5.14
N LYS A 99 20.71 -48.05 6.27
CA LYS A 99 20.23 -47.60 7.59
C LYS A 99 20.07 -46.09 7.52
N ARG A 100 18.82 -45.62 7.48
CA ARG A 100 18.46 -44.23 7.68
C ARG A 100 18.87 -43.90 9.11
N SER A 101 20.00 -43.20 9.28
CA SER A 101 20.33 -42.58 10.56
C SER A 101 19.23 -41.58 10.85
N ALA A 102 18.32 -41.93 11.76
CA ALA A 102 17.29 -41.04 12.25
C ALA A 102 17.99 -39.99 13.14
N ASN A 103 18.42 -38.89 12.54
CA ASN A 103 18.60 -37.68 13.33
C ASN A 103 17.26 -37.40 14.04
N PRO A 104 17.24 -37.12 15.34
CA PRO A 104 16.02 -36.69 16.00
C PRO A 104 15.46 -35.48 15.25
N PRO A 105 14.13 -35.34 15.15
CA PRO A 105 13.53 -34.18 14.50
C PRO A 105 14.08 -32.93 15.18
N LYS A 106 14.75 -32.09 14.37
CA LYS A 106 15.15 -30.75 14.79
C LYS A 106 13.87 -30.09 15.35
N PRO A 107 13.87 -29.50 16.56
CA PRO A 107 12.68 -28.84 17.08
C PRO A 107 12.20 -27.87 16.01
N ALA A 108 10.92 -27.96 15.63
CA ALA A 108 10.33 -27.06 14.65
C ALA A 108 10.65 -25.64 15.09
N SER A 109 11.39 -24.90 14.27
CA SER A 109 11.59 -23.47 14.48
C SER A 109 10.20 -22.86 14.64
N LYS A 110 9.91 -22.29 15.81
CA LYS A 110 8.62 -21.69 16.12
C LYS A 110 8.34 -20.65 15.04
N GLU A 111 7.34 -20.87 14.18
CA GLU A 111 7.03 -19.92 13.13
C GLU A 111 6.65 -18.56 13.76
N PRO A 112 7.12 -17.43 13.20
CA PRO A 112 6.81 -16.13 13.75
C PRO A 112 5.31 -15.89 13.70
N GLN A 113 4.77 -15.31 14.78
CA GLN A 113 3.38 -14.89 14.81
C GLN A 113 3.16 -13.84 13.73
N THR A 114 2.26 -14.14 12.79
CA THR A 114 1.95 -13.21 11.71
C THR A 114 0.75 -12.35 12.09
N ILE A 115 0.88 -11.05 11.86
CA ILE A 115 -0.18 -10.05 11.98
C ILE A 115 -0.27 -9.24 10.69
N SER A 116 -1.49 -8.96 10.23
CA SER A 116 -1.71 -8.26 8.97
C SER A 116 -2.22 -6.84 9.18
N LEU A 117 -1.63 -5.90 8.46
CA LEU A 117 -1.95 -4.48 8.45
C LEU A 117 -2.45 -4.06 7.07
N VAL A 118 -3.70 -3.61 6.98
CA VAL A 118 -4.19 -2.92 5.77
C VAL A 118 -3.76 -1.46 5.80
N SER A 119 -3.19 -0.99 4.70
CA SER A 119 -2.61 0.36 4.58
C SER A 119 -3.38 1.18 3.54
N GLY A 120 -2.71 2.05 2.79
CA GLY A 120 -3.31 2.78 1.68
C GLY A 120 -2.86 2.26 0.32
N GLN A 121 -3.14 3.07 -0.69
CA GLN A 121 -2.78 2.84 -2.09
C GLN A 121 -1.29 3.16 -2.34
N PRO A 122 -0.72 2.71 -3.46
CA PRO A 122 0.66 3.06 -3.86
C PRO A 122 0.89 4.58 -3.87
N GLY A 123 1.97 5.02 -3.22
CA GLY A 123 2.31 6.44 -3.08
C GLY A 123 1.61 7.17 -1.92
N SER A 124 0.76 6.48 -1.15
CA SER A 124 0.19 7.04 0.07
C SER A 124 1.18 6.97 1.25
N THR A 125 1.16 7.99 2.10
CA THR A 125 1.94 7.98 3.36
C THR A 125 1.57 6.80 4.26
N ALA A 126 0.32 6.34 4.23
CA ALA A 126 -0.11 5.17 5.01
C ALA A 126 0.62 3.89 4.60
N LEU A 127 0.90 3.70 3.30
CA LEU A 127 1.67 2.57 2.82
C LEU A 127 3.14 2.65 3.23
N ASP A 128 3.76 3.83 3.12
CA ASP A 128 5.15 4.04 3.52
C ASP A 128 5.34 3.78 5.03
N ILE A 129 4.39 4.27 5.84
CA ILE A 129 4.38 4.05 7.28
C ILE A 129 4.15 2.57 7.62
N ALA A 130 3.25 1.89 6.91
CA ALA A 130 3.03 0.46 7.08
C ALA A 130 4.30 -0.36 6.72
N TYR A 131 5.03 0.05 5.68
CA TYR A 131 6.30 -0.54 5.31
C TYR A 131 7.36 -0.35 6.40
N ASP A 132 7.47 0.85 6.97
CA ASP A 132 8.37 1.13 8.09
C ASP A 132 8.04 0.27 9.32
N LEU A 133 6.76 0.18 9.69
CA LEU A 133 6.29 -0.72 10.74
C LEU A 133 6.69 -2.17 10.46
N SER A 134 6.54 -2.61 9.20
CA SER A 134 6.84 -4.00 8.86
C SER A 134 8.31 -4.36 9.01
N THR A 135 9.19 -3.44 8.63
CA THR A 135 10.64 -3.65 8.63
C THR A 135 11.27 -3.40 9.98
N ALA A 136 10.76 -2.46 10.78
CA ALA A 136 11.30 -2.17 12.12
C ALA A 136 10.79 -3.14 13.20
N LEU A 137 9.56 -3.64 13.06
CA LEU A 137 8.93 -4.43 14.11
C LEU A 137 9.03 -5.95 13.89
N SER A 138 9.22 -6.42 12.66
CA SER A 138 9.35 -7.86 12.40
C SER A 138 10.68 -8.43 12.93
N ASP A 139 10.62 -9.64 13.47
CA ASP A 139 11.76 -10.43 13.94
C ASP A 139 11.46 -11.95 13.87
N GLU A 140 12.22 -12.76 14.59
CA GLU A 140 12.02 -14.22 14.67
C GLU A 140 10.70 -14.65 15.33
N ASN A 141 10.04 -13.77 16.09
CA ASN A 141 8.83 -14.04 16.85
C ASN A 141 7.58 -13.34 16.27
N LEU A 142 7.75 -12.22 15.56
CA LEU A 142 6.69 -11.40 14.98
C LEU A 142 6.96 -11.14 13.50
N ARG A 143 5.95 -11.38 12.66
CA ARG A 143 5.96 -10.98 11.25
C ARG A 143 4.79 -10.05 10.98
N VAL A 144 5.08 -8.83 10.52
CA VAL A 144 4.06 -7.86 10.11
C VAL A 144 3.92 -7.93 8.59
N THR A 145 2.73 -8.29 8.12
CA THR A 145 2.40 -8.34 6.69
C THR A 145 1.59 -7.11 6.31
N VAL A 146 2.05 -6.36 5.32
CA VAL A 146 1.34 -5.18 4.80
C VAL A 146 0.48 -5.59 3.62
N LEU A 147 -0.80 -5.21 3.68
CA LEU A 147 -1.78 -5.36 2.62
C LEU A 147 -2.11 -3.98 2.06
N LEU A 148 -2.19 -3.90 0.74
CA LEU A 148 -2.70 -2.71 0.07
C LEU A 148 -4.19 -2.58 0.40
N GLY A 149 -4.59 -1.38 0.80
CA GLY A 149 -5.97 -1.02 1.05
C GLY A 149 -6.40 0.10 0.12
N GLU A 150 -7.71 0.23 -0.08
CA GLU A 150 -8.27 1.36 -0.85
C GLU A 150 -8.33 2.65 -0.01
N GLY A 151 -8.08 2.56 1.30
CA GLY A 151 -8.29 3.67 2.23
C GLY A 151 -9.76 3.80 2.63
N GLY A 152 -10.11 4.91 3.28
CA GLY A 152 -11.49 5.24 3.60
C GLY A 152 -12.22 4.22 4.47
N GLU A 153 -13.54 4.15 4.30
CA GLU A 153 -14.42 3.18 4.98
C GLU A 153 -14.16 1.72 4.56
N ARG A 154 -13.54 1.48 3.41
CA ARG A 154 -13.22 0.12 2.96
C ARG A 154 -12.18 -0.52 3.86
N ASN A 155 -11.15 0.23 4.27
CA ASN A 155 -10.18 -0.26 5.26
C ASN A 155 -10.84 -0.60 6.61
N ILE A 156 -11.84 0.16 7.03
CA ILE A 156 -12.61 -0.14 8.25
C ILE A 156 -13.38 -1.44 8.05
N THR A 157 -14.05 -1.59 6.91
CA THR A 157 -14.76 -2.82 6.54
C THR A 157 -13.82 -4.02 6.49
N ASP A 158 -12.61 -3.84 5.97
CA ASP A 158 -11.59 -4.87 5.90
C ASP A 158 -11.14 -5.35 7.27
N VAL A 159 -10.85 -4.42 8.19
CA VAL A 159 -10.52 -4.75 9.59
C VAL A 159 -11.69 -5.49 10.28
N LEU A 160 -12.94 -5.12 9.94
CA LEU A 160 -14.13 -5.68 10.58
C LEU A 160 -14.58 -7.03 10.02
N ARG A 161 -14.42 -7.24 8.71
CA ARG A 161 -15.12 -8.32 7.97
C ARG A 161 -14.18 -9.19 7.15
N THR A 162 -13.02 -8.69 6.73
CA THR A 162 -12.10 -9.44 5.89
C THR A 162 -11.26 -10.38 6.73
N ARG A 163 -11.35 -11.68 6.42
CA ARG A 163 -10.58 -12.70 7.14
C ARG A 163 -9.10 -12.49 6.89
N GLY A 164 -8.34 -12.38 7.99
CA GLY A 164 -6.88 -12.30 7.94
C GLY A 164 -6.34 -10.87 7.93
N ILE A 165 -7.20 -9.86 8.05
CA ILE A 165 -6.81 -8.47 8.35
C ILE A 165 -7.05 -8.25 9.84
N ASP A 166 -6.01 -7.79 10.54
CA ASP A 166 -6.04 -7.63 12.01
C ASP A 166 -6.12 -6.16 12.43
N MET A 167 -5.51 -5.28 11.63
CA MET A 167 -5.37 -3.85 11.90
C MET A 167 -5.29 -3.04 10.61
N GLY A 168 -5.50 -1.74 10.72
CA GLY A 168 -5.45 -0.83 9.57
C GLY A 168 -5.02 0.59 9.94
N ILE A 169 -4.50 1.32 8.94
CA ILE A 169 -4.28 2.77 9.02
C ILE A 169 -5.44 3.48 8.31
N MET A 170 -6.04 4.47 8.97
CA MET A 170 -7.09 5.33 8.41
C MET A 170 -7.08 6.70 9.07
N THR A 171 -7.91 7.61 8.57
CA THR A 171 -8.05 8.97 9.09
C THR A 171 -9.18 9.06 10.12
N THR A 172 -9.14 10.08 10.98
CA THR A 172 -10.24 10.39 11.90
C THR A 172 -11.55 10.67 11.19
N THR A 173 -11.50 11.22 9.96
CA THR A 173 -12.69 11.43 9.13
C THR A 173 -13.31 10.12 8.65
N ASP A 174 -12.50 9.12 8.26
CA ASP A 174 -13.01 7.79 7.89
C ASP A 174 -13.73 7.13 9.07
N LEU A 175 -13.10 7.25 10.24
CA LEU A 175 -13.60 6.73 11.51
C LEU A 175 -14.94 7.36 11.89
N ARG A 176 -15.07 8.69 11.82
CA ARG A 176 -16.33 9.39 12.11
C ARG A 176 -17.43 9.04 11.12
N GLN A 177 -17.12 8.92 9.84
CA GLN A 177 -18.11 8.51 8.84
C GLN A 177 -18.64 7.11 9.16
N ALA A 178 -17.75 6.20 9.53
CA ALA A 178 -18.14 4.86 9.94
C ALA A 178 -18.92 4.83 11.27
N GLU A 179 -18.75 5.78 12.20
CA GLU A 179 -19.52 5.86 13.45
C GLU A 179 -21.02 6.10 13.24
N GLN A 180 -21.40 6.68 12.10
CA GLN A 180 -22.81 6.76 11.69
C GLN A 180 -23.42 5.37 11.45
N THR A 181 -22.57 4.32 11.45
CA THR A 181 -22.94 2.91 11.42
C THR A 181 -22.47 2.22 12.71
N ASP A 182 -23.17 1.18 13.18
CA ASP A 182 -22.76 0.41 14.37
C ASP A 182 -21.41 -0.35 14.23
N ALA A 183 -20.75 -0.21 13.08
CA ALA A 183 -19.53 -0.92 12.71
C ALA A 183 -18.33 -0.62 13.64
N THR A 184 -18.26 0.61 14.18
CA THR A 184 -17.08 1.11 14.91
C THR A 184 -16.97 0.65 16.36
N LYS A 185 -18.07 0.13 16.95
CA LYS A 185 -18.09 -0.40 18.33
C LYS A 185 -17.11 -1.56 18.56
N ARG A 186 -16.70 -2.22 17.47
CA ARG A 186 -15.77 -3.36 17.48
C ARG A 186 -14.35 -2.99 17.09
N VAL A 187 -14.04 -1.71 17.03
CA VAL A 187 -12.72 -1.18 16.68
C VAL A 187 -12.11 -0.47 17.88
N VAL A 188 -10.80 -0.57 18.00
CA VAL A 188 -9.99 0.09 19.04
C VAL A 188 -8.80 0.81 18.41
N ALA A 189 -8.44 1.97 18.96
CA ALA A 189 -7.26 2.71 18.53
C ALA A 189 -6.01 2.19 19.24
N ILE A 190 -4.96 1.83 18.49
CA ILE A 190 -3.65 1.49 19.05
C ILE A 190 -2.87 2.78 19.32
N ALA A 191 -2.74 3.64 18.31
CA ALA A 191 -2.04 4.91 18.40
C ALA A 191 -2.56 5.93 17.38
N LYS A 192 -2.60 7.21 17.75
CA LYS A 192 -2.56 8.31 16.79
C LYS A 192 -1.16 8.28 16.16
N LEU A 193 -1.09 8.25 14.84
CA LEU A 193 0.17 8.26 14.11
C LEU A 193 0.55 9.72 13.81
N TYR A 194 0.21 10.24 12.64
CA TYR A 194 0.64 11.55 12.14
C TYR A 194 -0.55 12.34 11.61
N ASN A 195 -0.36 13.61 11.28
CA ASN A 195 -1.34 14.37 10.53
C ASN A 195 -1.06 14.24 9.02
N THR A 196 -2.11 14.09 8.22
CA THR A 196 -2.07 14.18 6.75
C THR A 196 -2.65 15.50 6.32
N GLU A 197 -1.90 16.27 5.55
CA GLU A 197 -2.32 17.54 4.99
C GLU A 197 -3.10 17.33 3.68
N LEU A 198 -4.10 18.18 3.45
CA LEU A 198 -4.77 18.29 2.17
C LEU A 198 -3.88 19.06 1.20
N HIS A 199 -3.46 18.40 0.13
CA HIS A 199 -2.75 19.00 -0.97
C HIS A 199 -3.75 19.26 -2.09
N VAL A 200 -4.01 20.54 -2.40
CA VAL A 200 -4.81 20.94 -3.55
C VAL A 200 -3.87 21.43 -4.62
N LEU A 201 -3.66 20.64 -5.67
CA LEU A 201 -2.84 21.02 -6.80
C LEU A 201 -3.75 21.58 -7.89
N GLY A 202 -3.58 22.84 -8.27
CA GLY A 202 -4.39 23.54 -9.28
C GLY A 202 -3.58 23.92 -10.52
N GLN A 203 -4.27 24.03 -11.66
CA GLN A 203 -3.79 24.77 -12.82
C GLN A 203 -3.55 26.24 -12.45
N ARG A 204 -2.69 26.96 -13.17
CA ARG A 204 -2.39 28.37 -12.86
C ARG A 204 -3.58 29.33 -12.90
N ASP A 205 -4.68 29.00 -13.57
CA ASP A 205 -5.90 29.82 -13.54
C ASP A 205 -6.74 29.62 -12.26
N ILE A 206 -6.43 28.62 -11.43
CA ILE A 206 -7.12 28.33 -10.16
C ILE A 206 -6.33 28.97 -9.03
N GLN A 207 -6.65 30.21 -8.66
CA GLN A 207 -5.93 30.95 -7.60
C GLN A 207 -6.56 30.71 -6.22
N HIS A 208 -7.87 30.47 -6.19
CA HIS A 208 -8.63 30.21 -4.98
C HIS A 208 -9.43 28.92 -5.13
N VAL A 209 -9.75 28.28 -3.99
CA VAL A 209 -10.59 27.06 -3.99
C VAL A 209 -11.95 27.32 -4.66
N THR A 210 -12.48 28.54 -4.60
CA THR A 210 -13.74 28.95 -5.23
C THR A 210 -13.69 28.94 -6.76
N ASP A 211 -12.50 29.03 -7.37
CA ASP A 211 -12.33 28.98 -8.83
C ASP A 211 -12.61 27.58 -9.41
N LEU A 212 -12.80 26.59 -8.54
CA LEU A 212 -13.22 25.24 -8.89
C LEU A 212 -14.71 25.13 -9.24
N ASP A 213 -15.52 26.18 -9.03
CA ASP A 213 -16.95 26.14 -9.33
C ASP A 213 -17.21 25.87 -10.82
N GLY A 214 -17.98 24.81 -11.09
CA GLY A 214 -18.26 24.30 -12.43
C GLY A 214 -17.08 23.57 -13.11
N ARG A 215 -15.91 23.45 -12.47
CA ARG A 215 -14.73 22.82 -13.06
C ARG A 215 -14.70 21.31 -12.84
N LYS A 216 -13.84 20.62 -13.59
CA LYS A 216 -13.54 19.20 -13.38
C LYS A 216 -12.44 19.05 -12.34
N VAL A 217 -12.72 18.32 -11.26
CA VAL A 217 -11.85 18.23 -10.09
C VAL A 217 -11.62 16.77 -9.73
N ASN A 218 -10.34 16.39 -9.57
CA ASN A 218 -9.98 15.06 -9.13
C ASN A 218 -10.00 14.97 -7.60
N LEU A 219 -10.79 14.06 -7.06
CA LEU A 219 -10.92 13.88 -5.61
C LEU A 219 -10.10 12.68 -5.10
N GLY A 220 -9.10 12.24 -5.84
CA GLY A 220 -8.37 11.00 -5.53
C GLY A 220 -9.15 9.74 -5.88
N GLU A 221 -8.61 8.58 -5.49
CA GLU A 221 -9.10 7.29 -5.95
C GLU A 221 -10.49 6.95 -5.35
N PRO A 222 -11.32 6.16 -6.06
CA PRO A 222 -12.64 5.77 -5.57
C PRO A 222 -12.58 5.05 -4.22
N GLY A 223 -13.41 5.47 -3.27
CA GLY A 223 -13.49 4.92 -1.91
C GLY A 223 -12.40 5.39 -0.95
N SER A 224 -11.44 6.20 -1.40
CA SER A 224 -10.35 6.68 -0.54
C SER A 224 -10.80 7.76 0.44
N SER A 225 -10.06 7.90 1.54
CA SER A 225 -10.24 8.99 2.52
C SER A 225 -10.19 10.36 1.86
N THR A 226 -9.32 10.52 0.87
CA THR A 226 -9.21 11.73 0.05
C THR A 226 -10.53 12.06 -0.63
N GLN A 227 -11.17 11.09 -1.30
CA GLN A 227 -12.41 11.33 -2.04
C GLN A 227 -13.53 11.79 -1.12
N LEU A 228 -13.70 11.09 0.00
CA LEU A 228 -14.73 11.37 0.98
C LEU A 228 -14.54 12.77 1.58
N LEU A 229 -13.33 13.08 2.03
CA LEU A 229 -12.98 14.37 2.62
C LEU A 229 -13.10 15.50 1.61
N ALA A 230 -12.51 15.36 0.42
CA ALA A 230 -12.50 16.40 -0.59
C ALA A 230 -13.92 16.71 -1.09
N ARG A 231 -14.77 15.67 -1.28
CA ARG A 231 -16.17 15.85 -1.62
C ARG A 231 -16.93 16.59 -0.52
N SER A 232 -16.75 16.18 0.73
CA SER A 232 -17.39 16.83 1.89
C SER A 232 -16.98 18.30 2.01
N LEU A 233 -15.69 18.59 1.87
CA LEU A 233 -15.14 19.95 1.89
C LEU A 233 -15.73 20.83 0.79
N LEU A 234 -15.66 20.40 -0.48
CA LEU A 234 -16.15 21.22 -1.60
C LEU A 234 -17.66 21.46 -1.51
N ASN A 235 -18.43 20.45 -1.07
CA ASN A 235 -19.87 20.60 -0.82
C ASN A 235 -20.16 21.57 0.33
N HIS A 236 -19.37 21.53 1.41
CA HIS A 236 -19.50 22.46 2.54
C HIS A 236 -19.25 23.91 2.10
N LEU A 237 -18.26 24.11 1.21
CA LEU A 237 -17.95 25.41 0.61
C LEU A 237 -18.96 25.84 -0.48
N GLY A 238 -19.96 25.02 -0.80
CA GLY A 238 -20.96 25.32 -1.83
C GLY A 238 -20.41 25.31 -3.25
N ILE A 239 -19.25 24.69 -3.49
CA ILE A 239 -18.58 24.63 -4.79
C ILE A 239 -19.21 23.49 -5.60
N ARG A 240 -19.68 23.79 -6.82
CA ARG A 240 -20.15 22.75 -7.75
C ARG A 240 -18.98 22.26 -8.57
N PHE A 241 -18.89 20.96 -8.83
CA PHE A 241 -17.78 20.42 -9.61
C PHE A 241 -18.20 19.17 -10.38
N THR A 242 -17.46 18.86 -11.44
CA THR A 242 -17.51 17.55 -12.10
C THR A 242 -16.42 16.66 -11.52
N GLU A 243 -16.82 15.63 -10.78
CA GLU A 243 -15.88 14.73 -10.12
C GLU A 243 -15.13 13.83 -11.11
N THR A 244 -13.83 13.69 -10.90
CA THR A 244 -13.04 12.56 -11.40
C THR A 244 -12.29 11.86 -10.28
N ASN A 245 -11.91 10.60 -10.50
CA ASN A 245 -11.21 9.80 -9.50
C ASN A 245 -10.05 9.01 -10.11
N PHE A 246 -8.86 9.55 -9.94
CA PHE A 246 -7.60 8.98 -10.38
C PHE A 246 -6.57 9.04 -9.24
N GLY A 247 -5.64 8.09 -9.26
CA GLY A 247 -4.49 8.10 -8.36
C GLY A 247 -3.57 9.28 -8.62
N GLN A 248 -2.71 9.60 -7.64
CA GLN A 248 -1.92 10.83 -7.62
C GLN A 248 -1.10 11.08 -8.89
N ARG A 249 -0.36 10.05 -9.35
CA ARG A 249 0.46 10.14 -10.57
C ARG A 249 -0.38 10.31 -11.83
N GLU A 250 -1.49 9.58 -11.92
CA GLU A 250 -2.38 9.66 -13.09
C GLU A 250 -3.10 11.00 -13.16
N ALA A 251 -3.60 11.52 -12.04
CA ALA A 251 -4.24 12.82 -11.96
C ALA A 251 -3.28 13.93 -12.41
N ILE A 252 -2.05 13.96 -11.89
CA ILE A 252 -1.02 14.93 -12.29
C ILE A 252 -0.72 14.82 -13.80
N ALA A 253 -0.52 13.61 -14.31
CA ALA A 253 -0.24 13.41 -15.73
C ALA A 253 -1.38 13.91 -16.64
N ARG A 254 -2.64 13.70 -16.24
CA ARG A 254 -3.83 14.20 -16.95
C ARG A 254 -3.94 15.72 -16.87
N MET A 255 -3.64 16.32 -15.72
CA MET A 255 -3.57 17.77 -15.58
C MET A 255 -2.52 18.38 -16.52
N GLN A 256 -1.35 17.75 -16.65
CA GLN A 256 -0.26 18.24 -17.50
C GLN A 256 -0.51 18.03 -19.00
N SER A 257 -1.14 16.92 -19.39
CA SER A 257 -1.23 16.52 -20.80
C SER A 257 -2.39 17.17 -21.56
N GLY A 258 -3.45 17.60 -20.87
CA GLY A 258 -4.65 18.13 -21.54
C GLY A 258 -5.37 19.24 -20.79
N GLY A 259 -5.00 19.57 -19.55
CA GLY A 259 -5.73 20.57 -18.75
C GLY A 259 -7.19 20.19 -18.45
N ASP A 260 -7.59 18.95 -18.75
CA ASP A 260 -8.97 18.48 -18.60
C ASP A 260 -9.43 18.46 -17.14
N ILE A 261 -8.49 18.40 -16.21
CA ILE A 261 -8.68 18.45 -14.77
C ILE A 261 -8.09 19.78 -14.28
N ALA A 262 -8.94 20.61 -13.67
CA ALA A 262 -8.56 21.94 -13.17
C ALA A 262 -7.77 21.87 -11.87
N ALA A 263 -8.11 20.93 -10.99
CA ALA A 263 -7.38 20.67 -9.77
C ALA A 263 -7.48 19.21 -9.33
N ALA A 264 -6.51 18.76 -8.56
CA ALA A 264 -6.50 17.46 -7.91
C ALA A 264 -6.21 17.60 -6.41
N LEU A 265 -7.03 16.95 -5.59
CA LEU A 265 -6.95 16.95 -4.14
C LEU A 265 -6.42 15.61 -3.65
N PHE A 266 -5.46 15.62 -2.72
CA PHE A 266 -4.90 14.43 -2.08
C PHE A 266 -4.59 14.67 -0.61
N LEU A 267 -4.98 13.74 0.26
CA LEU A 267 -4.45 13.67 1.62
C LEU A 267 -3.11 12.96 1.59
N SER A 268 -2.06 13.62 2.07
CA SER A 268 -0.72 13.04 2.14
C SER A 268 0.05 13.69 3.27
N GLY A 269 0.97 12.94 3.87
CA GLY A 269 1.94 13.52 4.77
C GLY A 269 2.99 14.28 3.99
N LYS A 270 3.27 15.52 4.39
CA LYS A 270 4.39 16.27 3.86
C LYS A 270 5.75 15.82 4.46
N PRO A 271 6.85 15.88 3.69
CA PRO A 271 6.89 16.10 2.25
C PRO A 271 6.45 14.86 1.47
N THR A 272 5.76 15.04 0.36
CA THR A 272 5.45 13.97 -0.60
C THR A 272 6.41 14.01 -1.79
N ALA A 273 7.12 12.90 -2.03
CA ALA A 273 8.15 12.81 -3.08
C ALA A 273 7.63 13.18 -4.48
N LEU A 274 6.39 12.80 -4.80
CA LEU A 274 5.78 13.09 -6.10
C LEU A 274 5.63 14.60 -6.35
N TYR A 275 5.32 15.40 -5.33
CA TYR A 275 5.25 16.85 -5.46
C TYR A 275 6.63 17.48 -5.44
N ALA A 276 7.55 16.93 -4.64
CA ALA A 276 8.95 17.36 -4.65
C ALA A 276 9.56 17.21 -6.05
N GLU A 277 9.10 16.24 -6.87
CA GLU A 277 9.48 16.01 -8.26
C GLU A 277 8.98 17.06 -9.27
N LEU A 278 7.90 17.78 -8.94
CA LEU A 278 7.31 18.80 -9.82
C LEU A 278 8.19 20.04 -9.89
N SER A 279 8.06 20.78 -10.99
CA SER A 279 8.75 22.06 -11.22
C SER A 279 7.77 23.10 -11.74
N ASP A 280 8.16 24.37 -11.69
CA ASP A 280 7.36 25.50 -12.21
C ASP A 280 6.93 25.32 -13.68
N ALA A 281 7.71 24.57 -14.45
CA ALA A 281 7.41 24.24 -15.85
C ALA A 281 6.15 23.39 -16.03
N THR A 282 5.66 22.77 -14.95
CA THR A 282 4.45 21.94 -14.98
C THR A 282 3.15 22.75 -15.01
N ASN A 283 3.21 24.08 -14.84
CA ASN A 283 2.04 24.96 -14.78
C ASN A 283 1.05 24.60 -13.66
N LEU A 284 1.53 23.92 -12.62
CA LEU A 284 0.77 23.53 -11.45
C LEU A 284 1.29 24.26 -10.22
N HIS A 285 0.40 24.55 -9.27
CA HIS A 285 0.75 25.15 -7.98
C HIS A 285 -0.20 24.67 -6.88
N PHE A 286 0.17 24.89 -5.62
CA PHE A 286 -0.72 24.59 -4.50
C PHE A 286 -1.74 25.71 -4.30
N VAL A 287 -3.02 25.32 -4.21
CA VAL A 287 -4.13 26.22 -3.95
C VAL A 287 -4.42 26.21 -2.44
N SER A 288 -4.54 27.39 -1.84
CA SER A 288 -4.82 27.50 -0.41
C SER A 288 -6.24 27.06 -0.06
N VAL A 289 -6.37 26.38 1.07
CA VAL A 289 -7.64 26.03 1.73
C VAL A 289 -7.53 26.48 3.19
N PRO A 290 -7.88 27.73 3.51
CA PRO A 290 -7.80 28.21 4.88
C PRO A 290 -8.75 27.43 5.78
N TYR A 291 -8.35 27.25 7.04
CA TYR A 291 -9.21 26.63 8.05
C TYR A 291 -10.38 27.57 8.37
N ASP A 292 -11.60 27.08 8.15
CA ASP A 292 -12.84 27.73 8.58
C ASP A 292 -13.37 27.01 9.83
N HIS A 293 -13.75 27.77 10.86
CA HIS A 293 -14.37 27.24 12.09
C HIS A 293 -15.70 26.52 11.83
N GLY A 294 -16.33 26.73 10.66
CA GLY A 294 -17.49 25.98 10.20
C GLY A 294 -17.19 24.56 9.69
N LEU A 295 -15.91 24.25 9.40
CA LEU A 295 -15.49 22.90 9.04
C LEU A 295 -15.58 21.98 10.27
N ALA A 296 -15.88 20.70 10.04
CA ALA A 296 -16.06 19.72 11.11
C ALA A 296 -14.89 19.71 12.12
N ASP A 297 -15.18 19.40 13.38
CA ASP A 297 -14.23 19.31 14.50
C ASP A 297 -13.02 18.37 14.25
N ASP A 298 -13.01 17.62 13.15
CA ASP A 298 -11.94 16.70 12.77
C ASP A 298 -10.77 17.34 12.04
N PHE A 299 -10.94 18.58 11.56
CA PHE A 299 -9.90 19.28 10.82
C PHE A 299 -8.99 20.08 11.75
N TYR A 300 -7.70 20.05 11.42
CA TYR A 300 -6.69 20.87 12.06
C TYR A 300 -6.19 21.92 11.07
N PRO A 301 -5.90 23.16 11.51
CA PRO A 301 -5.17 24.10 10.68
C PRO A 301 -3.77 23.54 10.36
N ALA A 302 -3.35 23.70 9.11
CA ALA A 302 -2.05 23.26 8.63
C ALA A 302 -1.53 24.21 7.55
N SER A 303 -0.26 24.05 7.18
CA SER A 303 0.33 24.81 6.09
C SER A 303 1.38 23.97 5.36
N LEU A 304 1.62 24.31 4.09
CA LEU A 304 2.72 23.79 3.29
C LEU A 304 3.76 24.92 3.14
N ALA A 305 5.03 24.61 3.31
CA ALA A 305 6.11 25.60 3.27
C ALA A 305 7.20 25.21 2.26
N HIS A 306 8.09 26.16 1.95
CA HIS A 306 9.28 25.93 1.12
C HIS A 306 10.11 24.72 1.55
N ALA A 307 10.26 24.50 2.86
CA ALA A 307 10.99 23.34 3.39
C ALA A 307 10.35 21.99 3.00
N ASP A 308 9.04 21.98 2.76
CA ASP A 308 8.32 20.80 2.29
C ASP A 308 8.47 20.63 0.77
N TYR A 309 8.31 21.73 0.03
CA TYR A 309 8.23 21.74 -1.44
C TYR A 309 8.98 22.93 -2.08
N PRO A 310 10.32 22.91 -2.10
CA PRO A 310 11.12 24.09 -2.47
C PRO A 310 11.00 24.48 -3.95
N ARG A 311 10.47 23.60 -4.79
CA ARG A 311 10.23 23.82 -6.22
C ARG A 311 8.82 24.32 -6.56
N LEU A 312 7.94 24.41 -5.57
CA LEU A 312 6.54 24.81 -5.74
C LEU A 312 6.14 25.97 -4.82
N ILE A 313 6.91 26.23 -3.77
CA ILE A 313 6.63 27.27 -2.77
C ILE A 313 7.91 28.09 -2.60
N SER A 314 7.81 29.42 -2.71
CA SER A 314 8.95 30.32 -2.53
C SER A 314 9.41 30.38 -1.06
N ALA A 315 10.65 30.76 -0.81
CA ALA A 315 11.26 30.70 0.54
C ALA A 315 10.53 31.56 1.60
N ASP A 316 9.84 32.62 1.17
CA ASP A 316 9.07 33.57 1.96
C ASP A 316 7.55 33.28 1.96
N GLU A 317 7.13 32.19 1.31
CA GLU A 317 5.73 31.83 1.15
C GLU A 317 5.33 30.60 2.00
N THR A 318 4.06 30.61 2.41
CA THR A 318 3.36 29.47 2.99
C THR A 318 1.98 29.34 2.37
N VAL A 319 1.53 28.11 2.14
CA VAL A 319 0.19 27.83 1.62
C VAL A 319 -0.65 27.24 2.74
N ASP A 320 -1.66 27.98 3.20
CA ASP A 320 -2.57 27.49 4.22
C ASP A 320 -3.42 26.34 3.71
N THR A 321 -3.61 25.33 4.54
CA THR A 321 -4.43 24.15 4.26
C THR A 321 -5.04 23.60 5.55
N ILE A 322 -5.73 22.47 5.43
CA ILE A 322 -6.26 21.70 6.55
C ILE A 322 -5.57 20.33 6.61
N ALA A 323 -5.59 19.72 7.80
CA ALA A 323 -5.09 18.37 8.02
C ALA A 323 -6.09 17.53 8.80
N VAL A 324 -5.94 16.21 8.70
CA VAL A 324 -6.66 15.22 9.53
C VAL A 324 -5.67 14.26 10.15
N ALA A 325 -6.03 13.69 11.30
CA ALA A 325 -5.17 12.74 11.99
C ALA A 325 -5.29 11.34 11.37
N SER A 326 -4.15 10.69 11.14
CA SER A 326 -4.06 9.27 10.80
C SER A 326 -3.91 8.44 12.08
N VAL A 327 -4.62 7.32 12.15
CA VAL A 327 -4.75 6.47 13.33
C VAL A 327 -4.52 5.02 12.93
N LEU A 328 -3.73 4.31 13.73
CA LEU A 328 -3.62 2.87 13.68
C LEU A 328 -4.73 2.27 14.53
N ILE A 329 -5.65 1.53 13.91
CA ILE A 329 -6.72 0.83 14.60
C ILE A 329 -6.61 -0.67 14.46
N ALA A 330 -7.33 -1.40 15.31
CA ALA A 330 -7.48 -2.84 15.23
C ALA A 330 -8.90 -3.26 15.56
N PHE A 331 -9.25 -4.48 15.17
CA PHE A 331 -10.45 -5.12 15.66
C PHE A 331 -10.31 -5.49 17.14
N ASP A 332 -11.35 -5.24 17.93
CA ASP A 332 -11.40 -5.53 19.35
C ASP A 332 -11.71 -7.01 19.61
N TRP A 333 -10.70 -7.86 19.41
CA TRP A 333 -10.82 -9.29 19.67
C TRP A 333 -11.01 -9.57 21.16
N ALA A 334 -11.68 -10.69 21.48
CA ALA A 334 -11.76 -11.17 22.85
C ALA A 334 -10.35 -11.43 23.42
N LYS A 335 -10.11 -11.02 24.67
CA LYS A 335 -8.78 -11.10 25.33
C LYS A 335 -8.18 -12.52 25.35
N THR A 336 -9.04 -13.53 25.35
CA THR A 336 -8.68 -14.96 25.36
C THR A 336 -8.28 -15.49 23.97
N SER A 337 -8.49 -14.72 22.91
CA SER A 337 -8.21 -15.17 21.54
C SER A 337 -6.72 -15.05 21.18
N GLU A 338 -6.24 -15.94 20.32
CA GLU A 338 -4.88 -15.83 19.77
C GLU A 338 -4.65 -14.51 19.03
N ARG A 339 -5.67 -14.00 18.31
CA ARG A 339 -5.55 -12.73 17.57
C ARG A 339 -5.32 -11.55 18.50
N TYR A 340 -5.99 -11.52 19.65
CA TYR A 340 -5.72 -10.51 20.67
C TYR A 340 -4.27 -10.58 21.19
N GLN A 341 -3.75 -11.79 21.39
CA GLN A 341 -2.37 -11.98 21.84
C GLN A 341 -1.35 -11.53 20.77
N ARG A 342 -1.61 -11.81 19.49
CA ARG A 342 -0.78 -11.30 18.37
C ARG A 342 -0.79 -9.77 18.30
N LEU A 343 -1.97 -9.15 18.40
CA LEU A 343 -2.11 -7.68 18.48
C LEU A 343 -1.39 -7.09 19.69
N SER A 344 -1.46 -7.76 20.84
CA SER A 344 -0.75 -7.36 22.06
C SER A 344 0.76 -7.41 21.86
N ASN A 345 1.27 -8.46 21.21
CA ASN A 345 2.69 -8.61 20.90
C ASN A 345 3.17 -7.56 19.89
N PHE A 346 2.39 -7.31 18.83
CA PHE A 346 2.64 -6.21 17.91
C PHE A 346 2.68 -4.86 18.62
N THR A 347 1.70 -4.58 19.48
CA THR A 347 1.62 -3.33 20.23
C THR A 347 2.84 -3.17 21.14
N ARG A 348 3.26 -4.23 21.85
CA ARG A 348 4.47 -4.20 22.65
C ARG A 348 5.72 -3.94 21.80
N ALA A 349 5.84 -4.57 20.64
CA ALA A 349 6.94 -4.35 19.72
C ALA A 349 6.97 -2.89 19.23
N LEU A 350 5.82 -2.33 18.82
CA LEU A 350 5.69 -0.93 18.42
C LEU A 350 6.21 0.02 19.50
N PHE A 351 5.77 -0.14 20.74
CA PHE A 351 6.17 0.73 21.85
C PHE A 351 7.65 0.55 22.21
N ASN A 352 8.15 -0.68 22.28
CA ASN A 352 9.53 -0.97 22.67
C ASN A 352 10.56 -0.58 21.60
N ARG A 353 10.18 -0.55 20.32
CA ARG A 353 11.07 -0.28 19.18
C ARG A 353 10.73 1.02 18.48
N PHE A 354 9.94 1.89 19.11
CA PHE A 354 9.44 3.10 18.47
C PHE A 354 10.57 4.00 17.96
N ASP A 355 11.68 4.10 18.67
CA ASP A 355 12.84 4.89 18.23
C ASP A 355 13.47 4.38 16.92
N GLN A 356 13.30 3.09 16.58
CA GLN A 356 13.77 2.54 15.30
C GLN A 356 12.99 3.10 14.10
N LEU A 357 11.76 3.55 14.33
CA LEU A 357 10.93 4.20 13.32
C LEU A 357 11.35 5.65 13.08
N ARG A 358 12.18 6.23 13.94
CA ARG A 358 12.69 7.61 13.81
C ARG A 358 14.12 7.68 13.27
N LEU A 359 14.71 6.53 12.94
CA LEU A 359 16.05 6.48 12.36
C LEU A 359 16.07 7.11 10.95
N PRO A 360 17.24 7.59 10.49
CA PRO A 360 17.40 8.05 9.11
C PRO A 360 16.96 7.00 8.09
N GLY A 361 16.32 7.44 7.00
CA GLY A 361 15.76 6.58 5.96
C GLY A 361 14.31 6.13 6.21
N ARG A 362 13.75 6.45 7.38
CA ARG A 362 12.31 6.29 7.70
C ARG A 362 11.51 7.50 7.23
N HIS A 363 10.18 7.34 7.18
CA HIS A 363 9.30 8.44 6.80
C HIS A 363 9.39 9.61 7.82
N PRO A 364 9.56 10.88 7.39
CA PRO A 364 9.74 12.02 8.30
C PRO A 364 8.61 12.22 9.32
N LYS A 365 7.39 11.82 8.96
CA LYS A 365 6.20 11.85 9.82
C LYS A 365 6.32 11.07 11.13
N TRP A 366 7.26 10.14 11.28
CA TRP A 366 7.53 9.48 12.57
C TRP A 366 7.97 10.45 13.69
N SER A 367 8.50 11.62 13.32
CA SER A 367 8.82 12.69 14.26
C SER A 367 7.58 13.32 14.90
N GLU A 368 6.43 13.32 14.22
CA GLU A 368 5.15 13.85 14.72
C GLU A 368 4.44 12.87 15.65
N VAL A 369 4.79 11.59 15.58
CA VAL A 369 4.07 10.53 16.30
C VAL A 369 4.35 10.63 17.78
N ASN A 370 3.27 10.78 18.57
CA ASN A 370 3.28 10.67 20.02
C ASN A 370 2.36 9.52 20.43
N LEU A 371 2.94 8.40 20.85
CA LEU A 371 2.17 7.19 21.23
C LEU A 371 1.20 7.43 22.41
N ALA A 372 1.47 8.43 23.25
CA ALA A 372 0.61 8.81 24.37
C ALA A 372 -0.59 9.68 23.94
N ALA A 373 -0.57 10.27 22.74
CA ALA A 373 -1.63 11.13 22.26
C ALA A 373 -2.97 10.36 22.22
N PRO A 374 -4.07 10.90 22.79
CA PRO A 374 -5.38 10.28 22.70
C PRO A 374 -5.92 10.39 21.27
N VAL A 375 -6.86 9.50 20.95
CA VAL A 375 -7.71 9.61 19.77
C VAL A 375 -9.11 9.98 20.28
N PRO A 376 -9.53 11.26 20.20
CA PRO A 376 -10.81 11.71 20.73
C PRO A 376 -11.97 10.90 20.19
N GLY A 377 -12.90 10.47 21.06
CA GLY A 377 -14.04 9.63 20.68
C GLY A 377 -13.75 8.12 20.63
N TRP A 378 -12.48 7.70 20.64
CA TRP A 378 -12.10 6.31 20.41
C TRP A 378 -11.48 5.63 21.64
N ARG A 379 -11.92 4.40 21.90
CA ARG A 379 -11.33 3.57 22.96
C ARG A 379 -9.93 3.12 22.56
N ARG A 380 -8.94 3.40 23.41
CA ARG A 380 -7.59 2.87 23.26
C ARG A 380 -7.57 1.35 23.49
N PHE A 381 -6.80 0.65 22.66
CA PHE A 381 -6.50 -0.76 22.84
C PHE A 381 -5.79 -0.98 24.17
N LYS A 382 -6.29 -1.91 24.99
CA LYS A 382 -5.84 -2.10 26.38
C LYS A 382 -4.31 -2.32 26.50
N PRO A 383 -3.66 -3.19 25.70
CA PRO A 383 -2.21 -3.33 25.72
C PRO A 383 -1.43 -2.05 25.40
N ALA A 384 -1.97 -1.16 24.56
CA ALA A 384 -1.36 0.14 24.29
C ALA A 384 -1.47 1.07 25.51
N GLN A 385 -2.61 1.03 26.20
CA GLN A 385 -2.79 1.75 27.46
C GLN A 385 -1.84 1.22 28.56
N ASP A 386 -1.71 -0.10 28.68
CA ASP A 386 -0.83 -0.74 29.67
C ASP A 386 0.64 -0.42 29.42
N ALA A 387 1.06 -0.34 28.15
CA ALA A 387 2.41 0.08 27.77
C ALA A 387 2.71 1.53 28.22
N LEU A 388 1.75 2.45 28.09
CA LEU A 388 1.90 3.84 28.56
C LEU A 388 1.98 3.95 30.09
N GLU A 389 1.24 3.10 30.81
CA GLU A 389 1.22 3.09 32.28
C GLU A 389 2.45 2.37 32.89
N GLY A 390 3.38 1.88 32.07
CA GLY A 390 4.50 1.05 32.53
C GLY A 390 4.07 -0.31 33.09
N ARG A 391 2.85 -0.76 32.75
CA ARG A 391 2.23 -2.02 33.20
C ARG A 391 2.41 -3.15 32.18
N GLY A 392 3.29 -2.96 31.20
CA GLY A 392 3.62 -3.99 30.23
C GLY A 392 4.14 -5.25 30.94
N GLU A 393 3.59 -6.42 30.62
CA GLU A 393 4.11 -7.68 31.18
C GLU A 393 5.61 -7.82 30.87
N PRO A 394 6.41 -8.29 31.85
CA PRO A 394 7.84 -8.47 31.65
C PRO A 394 8.09 -9.38 30.45
N SER A 395 8.96 -8.94 29.56
CA SER A 395 9.43 -9.74 28.43
C SER A 395 9.80 -11.14 28.89
N ILE A 396 9.32 -12.18 28.19
CA ILE A 396 9.90 -13.52 28.30
C ILE A 396 11.34 -13.38 27.79
N SER A 397 12.27 -13.09 28.70
CA SER A 397 13.69 -13.00 28.40
C SER A 397 14.15 -14.37 27.93
N THR A 398 14.57 -14.44 26.68
CA THR A 398 15.29 -15.58 26.11
C THR A 398 16.49 -15.88 27.02
N ASN A 399 16.40 -17.03 27.68
CA ASN A 399 17.42 -17.79 28.39
C ASN A 399 18.80 -17.10 28.51
N ARG A 400 19.08 -16.50 29.67
CA ARG A 400 20.44 -16.13 30.07
C ARG A 400 21.22 -17.42 30.40
N MET A 401 21.79 -18.05 29.39
CA MET A 401 22.97 -18.90 29.59
C MET A 401 24.10 -17.98 30.08
N MET A 402 24.36 -17.97 31.38
CA MET A 402 25.70 -17.71 31.91
C MET A 402 25.90 -18.50 33.18
N GLY A 403 27.04 -19.18 33.21
CA GLY A 403 27.39 -20.23 34.15
C GLY A 403 27.51 -19.74 35.59
N THR A 404 27.30 -20.70 36.48
CA THR A 404 27.73 -20.66 37.87
C THR A 404 29.22 -20.34 37.99
N PRO A 405 29.64 -19.34 38.78
CA PRO A 405 30.99 -19.30 39.28
C PRO A 405 31.10 -20.26 40.47
N SER A 406 31.89 -21.31 40.29
CA SER A 406 32.39 -22.15 41.37
C SER A 406 33.27 -21.33 42.31
N ALA A 407 32.98 -21.40 43.60
CA ALA A 407 33.83 -20.90 44.67
C ALA A 407 35.15 -21.67 44.76
N PRO A 408 36.25 -21.05 45.20
CA PRO A 408 37.33 -21.76 45.87
C PRO A 408 37.26 -21.55 47.38
N SER A 409 37.40 -22.66 48.08
CA SER A 409 37.51 -22.80 49.53
C SER A 409 38.81 -22.20 50.10
N SER A 410 38.63 -21.40 51.15
CA SER A 410 39.47 -21.22 52.36
C SER A 410 40.93 -21.70 52.38
N GLY A 411 41.82 -20.80 52.79
CA GLY A 411 43.00 -21.17 53.59
C GLY A 411 44.17 -20.17 53.57
N ASN A 412 44.13 -19.09 54.36
CA ASN A 412 45.04 -18.93 55.51
C ASN A 412 44.84 -17.63 56.32
N ARG A 413 45.02 -17.83 57.63
CA ARG A 413 45.01 -16.91 58.78
C ARG A 413 46.08 -15.79 58.70
N ALA A 414 45.69 -14.57 59.11
CA ALA A 414 46.06 -13.93 60.39
C ALA A 414 46.39 -12.43 60.29
N ALA A 415 45.75 -11.68 61.20
CA ALA A 415 46.23 -10.50 61.93
C ALA A 415 46.56 -9.21 61.15
N SER A 416 45.76 -8.17 61.36
CA SER A 416 45.99 -7.15 62.40
C SER A 416 45.06 -5.95 62.20
N GLU A 417 44.35 -5.58 63.26
CA GLU A 417 43.66 -4.30 63.40
C GLU A 417 44.65 -3.13 63.36
N GLN A 418 44.23 -1.99 62.79
CA GLN A 418 44.16 -0.68 63.46
C GLN A 418 44.41 0.53 62.52
N LEU A 419 43.56 1.54 62.75
CA LEU A 419 43.78 2.99 62.69
C LEU A 419 43.57 3.80 61.38
N GLN A 420 42.47 4.56 61.41
CA GLN A 420 42.35 6.04 61.30
C GLN A 420 42.59 6.78 59.97
N LYS A 421 41.49 7.45 59.55
CA LYS A 421 41.32 8.86 59.13
C LYS A 421 42.33 9.50 58.15
N SER A 422 41.79 9.89 56.96
CA SER A 422 41.91 11.14 56.17
C SER A 422 43.00 12.19 56.46
N PRO A 423 43.39 13.04 55.48
CA PRO A 423 42.61 13.51 54.31
C PRO A 423 42.92 12.82 52.99
#